data_AF-A0A1D6E4D3-F1
#
_entry.id   AF-A0A1D6E4D3-F1
#
_cell.length_a   1.000
_cell.length_b   1.000
_cell.length_c   1.000
_cell.angle_alpha   90.00
_cell.angle_beta   90.00
_cell.angle_gamma   90.00
#
_symmetry.space_group_name_H-M   'P 1'
#
loop_
_entity.id
_entity.type
_entity.pdbx_description
1 polymer ?
#
loop_
_entity_poly.entity_id
_entity_poly.type
_entity_poly.pdbx_seq_one_letter_code
_entity_poly.pdbx_strand_id
1 'polypeptide(L)'
;MGWQGKDPSTDFRGGGFISLENLLYFSKKYPKSFHELLRKQNGDRALWEYPFAVAGVNITFMLIQMLDLQAAKPTSLVGAVFLNLLLENDRAFDILYCITFKLMDQKWLEMHASYMDFNVVIKSTRRQLERELLLEDIQRIQDMPSYMLLTC
;
A
#
# COMPACT_ATOMS: atom_id res chain seq x y z
N MET A 1 4.99 4.80 -15.98
CA MET A 1 4.05 4.61 -14.84
C MET A 1 3.52 3.18 -14.73
N GLY A 2 3.40 2.41 -15.82
CA GLY A 2 2.96 1.00 -15.73
C GLY A 2 1.46 0.90 -15.48
N TRP A 3 0.66 1.41 -16.40
CA TRP A 3 -0.79 1.27 -16.48
C TRP A 3 -1.13 0.00 -17.29
N GLN A 4 -2.29 -0.65 -17.10
CA GLN A 4 -2.62 -1.87 -17.89
C GLN A 4 -2.93 -1.53 -19.35
N GLY A 5 -3.35 -0.29 -19.64
CA GLY A 5 -3.72 0.16 -20.98
C GLY A 5 -3.09 1.48 -21.42
N LYS A 6 -3.40 1.89 -22.66
CA LYS A 6 -3.04 3.23 -23.18
C LYS A 6 -3.82 4.36 -22.52
N ASP A 7 -4.99 4.04 -21.94
CA ASP A 7 -5.81 4.96 -21.18
C ASP A 7 -5.79 4.59 -19.68
N PRO A 8 -5.09 5.35 -18.84
CA PRO A 8 -5.00 5.14 -17.39
C PRO A 8 -6.36 5.17 -16.69
N SER A 9 -7.38 5.82 -17.28
CA SER A 9 -8.72 5.95 -16.70
C SER A 9 -9.36 4.58 -16.41
N THR A 10 -9.01 3.58 -17.23
CA THR A 10 -9.58 2.24 -17.17
C THR A 10 -9.05 1.39 -16.02
N ASP A 11 -7.89 1.74 -15.47
CA ASP A 11 -7.26 1.06 -14.33
C ASP A 11 -7.96 1.38 -13.00
N PHE A 12 -8.70 2.49 -12.91
CA PHE A 12 -9.30 2.97 -11.66
C PHE A 12 -10.63 2.29 -11.27
N ARG A 13 -11.06 1.21 -11.91
CA ARG A 13 -12.40 0.64 -11.67
C ARG A 13 -12.60 0.04 -10.27
N GLY A 14 -11.51 -0.36 -9.59
CA GLY A 14 -11.55 -0.93 -8.23
C GLY A 14 -11.07 0.03 -7.13
N GLY A 15 -9.94 0.72 -7.34
CA GLY A 15 -9.40 1.70 -6.39
C GLY A 15 -9.93 3.13 -6.58
N GLY A 16 -10.65 3.40 -7.68
CA GLY A 16 -11.28 4.68 -7.95
C GLY A 16 -10.32 5.87 -8.00
N PHE A 17 -10.93 7.04 -7.91
CA PHE A 17 -10.26 8.32 -7.71
C PHE A 17 -9.35 8.34 -6.47
N ILE A 18 -9.71 7.59 -5.42
CA ILE A 18 -8.93 7.47 -4.17
C ILE A 18 -7.50 6.99 -4.45
N SER A 19 -7.33 5.98 -5.31
CA SER A 19 -6.00 5.47 -5.63
C SER A 19 -5.10 6.49 -6.34
N LEU A 20 -5.69 7.43 -7.10
CA LEU A 20 -4.97 8.56 -7.68
C LEU A 20 -4.55 9.56 -6.60
N GLU A 21 -5.46 9.89 -5.67
CA GLU A 21 -5.14 10.76 -4.53
C GLU A 21 -4.04 10.17 -3.66
N ASN A 22 -4.05 8.85 -3.43
CA ASN A 22 -3.01 8.16 -2.68
C ASN A 22 -1.65 8.23 -3.39
N LEU A 23 -1.61 8.00 -4.72
CA LEU A 23 -0.37 8.16 -5.51
C LEU A 23 0.14 9.61 -5.45
N LEU A 24 -0.77 10.59 -5.54
CA LEU A 24 -0.42 12.00 -5.46
C LEU A 24 0.12 12.36 -4.07
N TYR A 25 -0.55 11.89 -3.01
CA TYR A 25 -0.11 12.07 -1.64
C TYR A 25 1.29 11.47 -1.45
N PHE A 26 1.51 10.24 -1.90
CA PHE A 26 2.80 9.57 -1.79
C PHE A 26 3.91 10.37 -2.49
N SER A 27 3.66 10.82 -3.72
CA SER A 27 4.62 11.62 -4.49
C SER A 27 5.00 12.95 -3.81
N LYS A 28 4.05 13.58 -3.11
CA LYS A 28 4.26 14.87 -2.45
C LYS A 28 4.86 14.72 -1.04
N LYS A 29 4.40 13.74 -0.27
CA LYS A 29 4.77 13.56 1.13
C LYS A 29 6.10 12.83 1.29
N TYR A 30 6.35 11.80 0.48
CA TYR A 30 7.57 10.98 0.54
C TYR A 30 8.23 10.89 -0.84
N PRO A 31 8.68 12.02 -1.41
CA PRO A 31 9.17 12.08 -2.79
C PRO A 31 10.36 11.14 -3.02
N LYS A 32 11.29 11.01 -2.07
CA LYS A 32 12.44 10.10 -2.20
C LYS A 32 11.97 8.65 -2.40
N SER A 33 11.20 8.12 -1.45
CA SER A 33 10.67 6.76 -1.48
C SER A 33 9.79 6.50 -2.71
N PHE A 34 8.99 7.49 -3.12
CA PHE A 34 8.18 7.41 -4.34
C PHE A 34 9.05 7.26 -5.59
N HIS A 35 10.11 8.07 -5.75
CA HIS A 35 10.99 8.01 -6.91
C HIS A 35 11.82 6.74 -6.95
N GLU A 36 12.26 6.24 -5.80
CA GLU A 36 12.94 4.93 -5.69
C GLU A 36 12.05 3.79 -6.18
N LEU A 37 10.79 3.74 -5.72
CA LEU A 37 9.82 2.74 -6.14
C LEU A 37 9.45 2.86 -7.62
N LEU A 38 9.27 4.09 -8.10
CA LEU A 38 8.91 4.36 -9.49
C LEU A 38 10.03 3.92 -10.44
N ARG A 39 11.29 4.16 -10.06
CA ARG A 39 12.47 3.81 -10.85
C ARG A 39 13.02 2.41 -10.55
N LYS A 40 12.42 1.68 -9.61
CA LYS A 40 12.83 0.32 -9.22
C LYS A 40 14.31 0.24 -8.81
N GLN A 41 14.78 1.23 -8.04
CA GLN A 41 16.22 1.41 -7.78
C GLN A 41 16.86 0.34 -6.90
N ASN A 42 16.07 -0.39 -6.11
CA ASN A 42 16.58 -1.30 -5.07
C ASN A 42 16.40 -2.76 -5.48
N GLY A 43 17.37 -3.60 -5.08
CA GLY A 43 17.29 -5.06 -5.15
C GLY A 43 17.56 -5.64 -6.54
N ASP A 44 17.80 -6.95 -6.57
CA ASP A 44 17.81 -7.72 -7.81
C ASP A 44 16.37 -8.05 -8.22
N ARG A 45 16.05 -7.86 -9.49
CA ARG A 45 14.67 -7.81 -9.99
C ARG A 45 14.48 -8.72 -11.18
N ALA A 46 13.36 -9.44 -11.20
CA ALA A 46 12.98 -10.26 -12.34
C ALA A 46 12.81 -9.40 -13.60
N LEU A 47 13.03 -9.98 -14.78
CA LEU A 47 12.85 -9.27 -16.06
C LEU A 47 11.42 -8.71 -16.21
N TRP A 48 10.43 -9.49 -15.77
CA TRP A 48 9.02 -9.11 -15.79
C TRP A 48 8.61 -8.55 -14.43
N GLU A 49 8.81 -7.26 -14.25
CA GLU A 49 8.50 -6.55 -13.01
C GLU A 49 7.02 -6.15 -12.87
N TYR A 50 6.60 -5.79 -11.65
CA TYR A 50 5.25 -5.28 -11.43
C TYR A 50 5.06 -3.88 -12.03
N PRO A 51 3.92 -3.64 -12.71
CA PRO A 51 3.55 -2.31 -13.17
C PRO A 51 3.26 -1.39 -11.97
N PHE A 52 4.03 -0.32 -11.82
CA PHE A 52 3.98 0.58 -10.65
C PHE A 52 2.57 1.13 -10.36
N ALA A 53 1.89 1.67 -11.36
CA ALA A 53 0.58 2.27 -11.15
C ALA A 53 -0.49 1.22 -10.85
N VAL A 54 -0.45 0.07 -11.52
CA VAL A 54 -1.32 -1.08 -11.23
C VAL A 54 -1.13 -1.61 -9.82
N ALA A 55 0.12 -1.65 -9.34
CA ALA A 55 0.42 -1.95 -7.95
C ALA A 55 -0.24 -0.95 -7.00
N GLY A 56 -0.10 0.35 -7.26
CA GLY A 56 -0.74 1.40 -6.46
C GLY A 56 -2.26 1.26 -6.39
N VAL A 57 -2.93 0.98 -7.52
CA VAL A 57 -4.38 0.76 -7.52
C VAL A 57 -4.78 -0.48 -6.73
N ASN A 58 -4.06 -1.60 -6.91
CA ASN A 58 -4.33 -2.84 -6.18
C ASN A 58 -4.12 -2.68 -4.66
N ILE A 59 -3.11 -1.92 -4.25
CA ILE A 59 -2.88 -1.59 -2.84
C ILE A 59 -4.08 -0.85 -2.26
N THR A 60 -4.56 0.17 -2.96
CA THR A 60 -5.75 0.95 -2.53
C THR A 60 -6.95 0.03 -2.35
N PHE A 61 -7.23 -0.80 -3.36
CA PHE A 61 -8.34 -1.74 -3.32
C PHE A 61 -8.21 -2.76 -2.17
N MET A 62 -7.01 -3.32 -1.98
CA MET A 62 -6.72 -4.24 -0.90
C MET A 62 -6.95 -3.61 0.47
N LEU A 63 -6.50 -2.36 0.68
CA LEU A 63 -6.70 -1.63 1.94
C LEU A 63 -8.19 -1.35 2.20
N ILE A 64 -8.94 -0.91 1.18
CA ILE A 64 -10.39 -0.68 1.32
C ILE A 64 -11.10 -1.96 1.76
N GLN A 65 -10.75 -3.12 1.17
CA GLN A 65 -11.31 -4.41 1.55
C GLN A 65 -10.86 -4.91 2.92
N MET A 66 -9.58 -4.73 3.25
CA MET A 66 -8.99 -5.18 4.52
C MET A 66 -9.59 -4.43 5.71
N LEU A 67 -9.81 -3.13 5.55
CA LEU A 67 -10.32 -2.23 6.59
C LEU A 67 -11.85 -2.11 6.59
N ASP A 68 -12.52 -2.71 5.60
CA ASP A 68 -13.96 -2.67 5.40
C ASP A 68 -14.54 -1.23 5.40
N LEU A 69 -13.90 -0.32 4.67
CA LEU A 69 -14.23 1.12 4.68
C LEU A 69 -15.61 1.47 4.09
N GLN A 70 -16.29 0.49 3.50
CA GLN A 70 -17.65 0.66 2.97
C GLN A 70 -18.72 0.36 4.03
N ALA A 71 -18.35 -0.27 5.14
CA ALA A 71 -19.27 -0.52 6.23
C ALA A 71 -19.47 0.74 7.10
N ALA A 72 -20.69 0.92 7.62
CA ALA A 72 -21.00 2.05 8.49
C ALA A 72 -20.25 2.00 9.84
N LYS A 73 -19.77 0.81 10.24
CA LYS A 73 -18.98 0.56 11.44
C LYS A 73 -17.97 -0.54 11.15
N PRO A 74 -16.81 -0.56 11.83
CA PRO A 74 -15.84 -1.64 11.68
C PRO A 74 -16.45 -3.01 11.96
N THR A 75 -16.24 -3.95 11.03
CA THR A 75 -16.69 -5.35 11.15
C THR A 75 -15.57 -6.29 11.57
N SER A 76 -14.34 -5.80 11.64
CA SER A 76 -13.13 -6.53 12.03
C SER A 76 -12.34 -5.76 13.08
N LEU A 77 -11.52 -6.47 13.86
CA LEU A 77 -10.62 -5.86 14.84
C LEU A 77 -9.61 -4.92 14.16
N VAL A 78 -9.09 -5.32 12.99
CA VAL A 78 -8.17 -4.49 12.19
C VAL A 78 -8.85 -3.18 11.76
N GLY A 79 -10.10 -3.24 11.30
CA GLY A 79 -10.86 -2.04 10.96
C GLY A 79 -11.14 -1.15 12.18
N ALA A 80 -11.38 -1.75 13.34
CA ALA A 80 -11.62 -1.01 14.59
C ALA A 80 -10.35 -0.30 15.08
N VAL A 81 -9.19 -0.97 15.02
CA VAL A 81 -7.90 -0.33 15.33
C VAL A 81 -7.60 0.80 14.35
N PHE A 82 -7.79 0.55 13.05
CA PHE A 82 -7.56 1.58 12.05
C PHE A 82 -8.49 2.79 12.21
N LEU A 83 -9.73 2.60 12.65
CA LEU A 83 -10.62 3.71 12.96
C LEU A 83 -10.03 4.62 14.04
N ASN A 84 -9.41 4.05 15.09
CA ASN A 84 -8.73 4.85 16.12
C ASN A 84 -7.54 5.64 15.54
N LEU A 85 -6.76 5.02 14.66
CA LEU A 85 -5.66 5.70 13.95
C LEU A 85 -6.17 6.85 13.08
N LEU A 86 -7.30 6.65 12.40
CA LEU A 86 -7.93 7.68 11.57
C LEU A 86 -8.49 8.84 12.40
N LEU A 87 -9.00 8.55 13.61
CA LEU A 87 -9.46 9.59 14.54
C LEU A 87 -8.29 10.43 15.09
N GLU A 88 -7.10 9.83 15.24
CA GLU A 88 -5.88 10.55 15.62
C GLU A 88 -5.31 11.37 14.46
N ASN A 89 -5.37 10.85 13.24
CA ASN A 89 -4.79 11.48 12.05
C ASN A 89 -5.67 11.26 10.82
N ASP A 90 -6.20 12.36 10.27
CA ASP A 90 -7.05 12.36 9.08
C ASP A 90 -6.34 11.86 7.81
N ARG A 91 -5.00 11.79 7.83
CA ARG A 91 -4.14 11.22 6.78
C ARG A 91 -3.69 9.79 7.06
N ALA A 92 -4.20 9.12 8.08
CA ALA A 92 -3.81 7.76 8.42
C ALA A 92 -3.94 6.78 7.24
N PHE A 93 -5.01 6.91 6.43
CA PHE A 93 -5.19 6.08 5.23
C PHE A 93 -4.13 6.34 4.17
N ASP A 94 -3.85 7.61 3.87
CA ASP A 94 -2.84 8.01 2.90
C ASP A 94 -1.42 7.57 3.33
N ILE A 95 -1.13 7.65 4.64
CA ILE A 95 0.14 7.19 5.20
C ILE A 95 0.22 5.66 5.13
N LEU A 96 -0.84 4.94 5.54
CA LEU A 96 -0.91 3.49 5.46
C LEU A 96 -0.72 2.99 4.02
N TYR A 97 -1.28 3.69 3.03
CA TYR A 97 -1.04 3.43 1.62
C TYR A 97 0.46 3.49 1.27
N CYS A 98 1.16 4.54 1.70
CA CYS A 98 2.59 4.69 1.44
C CYS A 98 3.39 3.56 2.08
N ILE A 99 3.10 3.25 3.37
CA ILE A 99 3.71 2.12 4.10
C ILE A 99 3.52 0.84 3.31
N THR A 100 2.28 0.57 2.91
CA THR A 100 1.89 -0.64 2.19
C THR A 100 2.63 -0.78 0.88
N PHE A 101 2.86 0.30 0.14
CA PHE A 101 3.58 0.25 -1.12
C PHE A 101 5.05 -0.10 -0.91
N LYS A 102 5.73 0.53 0.06
CA LYS A 102 7.12 0.16 0.37
C LYS A 102 7.23 -1.26 0.91
N LEU A 103 6.29 -1.69 1.74
CA LEU A 103 6.24 -3.06 2.23
C LEU A 103 6.00 -4.08 1.10
N MET A 104 5.11 -3.76 0.16
CA MET A 104 4.87 -4.60 -1.02
C MET A 104 6.14 -4.77 -1.86
N ASP A 105 6.88 -3.68 -2.12
CA ASP A 105 8.14 -3.76 -2.87
C ASP A 105 9.22 -4.53 -2.10
N GLN A 106 9.29 -4.37 -0.78
CA GLN A 106 10.19 -5.18 0.04
C GLN A 106 9.84 -6.67 -0.07
N LYS A 107 8.56 -7.03 0.04
CA LYS A 107 8.11 -8.42 -0.14
C LYS A 107 8.39 -8.94 -1.54
N TRP A 108 8.21 -8.10 -2.55
CA TRP A 108 8.53 -8.44 -3.93
C TRP A 108 9.99 -8.88 -4.08
N LEU A 109 10.91 -8.10 -3.51
CA LEU A 109 12.34 -8.38 -3.52
C LEU A 109 12.71 -9.62 -2.68
N GLU A 110 12.19 -9.72 -1.45
CA GLU A 110 12.42 -10.87 -0.56
C GLU A 110 11.97 -12.21 -1.19
N MET A 111 10.92 -12.17 -2.01
CA MET A 111 10.35 -13.34 -2.65
C MET A 111 10.97 -13.64 -4.02
N HIS A 112 11.90 -12.82 -4.51
CA HIS A 112 12.39 -12.87 -5.88
C HIS A 112 11.24 -12.93 -6.91
N ALA A 113 10.20 -12.14 -6.65
CA ALA A 113 8.94 -12.24 -7.36
C ALA A 113 9.04 -11.79 -8.82
N SER A 114 8.25 -12.44 -9.66
CA SER A 114 7.97 -12.03 -11.03
C SER A 114 6.54 -11.50 -11.14
N TYR A 115 6.20 -10.93 -12.30
CA TYR A 115 4.84 -10.52 -12.62
C TYR A 115 3.77 -11.59 -12.29
N MET A 116 4.11 -12.88 -12.46
CA MET A 116 3.19 -14.00 -12.19
C MET A 116 2.86 -14.15 -10.69
N ASP A 117 3.72 -13.64 -9.82
CA ASP A 117 3.62 -13.76 -8.36
C ASP A 117 2.87 -12.58 -7.73
N PHE A 118 2.38 -11.64 -8.54
CA PHE A 118 1.78 -10.39 -8.05
C PHE A 118 0.71 -10.61 -6.97
N ASN A 119 -0.22 -11.53 -7.22
CA ASN A 119 -1.29 -11.84 -6.26
C ASN A 119 -0.76 -12.50 -4.98
N VAL A 120 0.35 -13.24 -5.07
CA VAL A 120 1.00 -13.85 -3.91
C VAL A 120 1.64 -12.77 -3.04
N VAL A 121 2.35 -11.82 -3.66
CA VAL A 121 2.98 -10.69 -2.97
C VAL A 121 1.93 -9.79 -2.29
N ILE A 122 0.83 -9.47 -2.96
CA ILE A 122 -0.26 -8.67 -2.37
C ILE A 122 -0.87 -9.38 -1.16
N LYS A 123 -1.13 -10.70 -1.24
CA LYS A 123 -1.64 -11.47 -0.09
C LYS A 123 -0.65 -11.51 1.07
N SER A 124 0.64 -11.65 0.77
CA SER A 124 1.71 -11.62 1.78
C SER A 124 1.79 -10.27 2.48
N THR A 125 1.74 -9.19 1.71
CA THR A 125 1.72 -7.80 2.19
C THR A 125 0.54 -7.55 3.12
N ARG A 126 -0.68 -7.94 2.69
CA ARG A 126 -1.90 -7.82 3.51
C ARG A 126 -1.75 -8.51 4.86
N ARG A 127 -1.28 -9.77 4.87
CA ARG A 127 -1.10 -10.54 6.11
C ARG A 127 -0.13 -9.87 7.07
N GLN A 128 0.92 -9.23 6.55
CA GLN A 128 1.85 -8.49 7.40
C GLN A 128 1.21 -7.23 7.98
N LEU A 129 0.47 -6.45 7.19
CA LEU A 129 -0.26 -5.29 7.71
C LEU A 129 -1.29 -5.64 8.78
N GLU A 130 -2.08 -6.71 8.56
CA GLU A 130 -3.05 -7.20 9.54
C GLU A 130 -2.35 -7.57 10.86
N ARG A 131 -1.14 -8.14 10.81
CA ARG A 131 -0.35 -8.43 12.02
C ARG A 131 0.16 -7.17 12.69
N GLU A 132 0.74 -6.24 11.92
CA GLU A 132 1.29 -5.00 12.45
C GLU A 132 0.21 -4.14 13.11
N LEU A 133 -0.97 -4.02 12.50
CA LEU A 133 -2.09 -3.25 13.06
C LEU A 133 -2.68 -3.86 14.35
N LEU A 134 -2.36 -5.11 14.67
CA LEU A 134 -2.86 -5.79 15.88
C LEU A 134 -1.81 -5.86 16.98
N LEU A 135 -0.65 -5.20 16.82
CA LEU A 135 0.32 -5.04 17.89
C LEU A 135 -0.23 -4.10 18.98
N GLU A 136 0.04 -4.41 20.24
CA GLU A 136 -0.55 -3.71 21.41
C GLU A 136 -0.09 -2.25 21.54
N ASP A 137 1.06 -1.91 20.97
CA ASP A 137 1.75 -0.63 21.06
C ASP A 137 1.41 0.34 19.91
N ILE A 138 0.49 -0.03 19.01
CA ILE A 138 0.08 0.83 17.90
C ILE A 138 -0.96 1.85 18.36
N GLN A 139 -0.50 3.08 18.61
CA GLN A 139 -1.38 4.21 18.96
C GLN A 139 -1.49 5.24 17.84
N ARG A 140 -0.44 5.37 17.01
CA ARG A 140 -0.37 6.25 15.85
C ARG A 140 0.11 5.46 14.64
N ILE A 141 -0.19 5.97 13.44
CA ILE A 141 0.21 5.30 12.20
C ILE A 141 1.75 5.18 12.07
N GLN A 142 2.50 6.08 12.70
CA GLN A 142 3.96 6.07 12.72
C GLN A 142 4.55 4.99 13.64
N ASP A 143 3.75 4.44 14.55
CA ASP A 143 4.20 3.38 15.45
C ASP A 143 4.22 2.01 14.73
N MET A 144 3.61 1.89 13.54
CA MET A 144 3.68 0.67 12.73
C MET A 144 5.13 0.34 12.35
N PRO A 145 5.60 -0.92 12.54
CA PRO A 145 6.96 -1.31 12.20
C PRO A 145 7.35 -0.96 10.76
N SER A 146 6.47 -1.18 9.78
CA SER A 146 6.76 -0.87 8.38
C SER A 146 6.81 0.64 8.07
N TYR A 147 6.46 1.53 9.00
CA TYR A 147 6.60 2.98 8.81
C TYR A 147 8.06 3.38 8.53
N MET A 148 9.03 2.67 9.11
CA MET A 148 10.46 2.93 8.90
C MET A 148 10.87 2.87 7.42
N LEU A 149 10.15 2.09 6.61
CA LEU A 149 10.42 1.94 5.17
C LEU A 149 10.18 3.23 4.39
N LEU A 150 9.42 4.18 4.93
CA LEU A 150 9.21 5.50 4.32
C LEU A 150 10.36 6.47 4.58
N THR A 151 11.17 6.19 5.60
CA THR A 151 12.25 7.09 6.05
C THR A 151 13.65 6.62 5.65
N CYS A 152 13.79 5.37 5.20
CA CYS A 152 15.03 4.81 4.66
C CYS A 152 15.37 5.37 3.27
#